data_AF-A0A2A3G7Z9-F1
#
_entry.id   AF-A0A2A3G7Z9-F1
#
_cell.length_a   1.000
_cell.length_b   1.000
_cell.length_c   1.000
_cell.angle_alpha   90.00
_cell.angle_beta   90.00
_cell.angle_gamma   90.00
#
_symmetry.space_group_name_H-M   'P 1'
#
loop_
_entity.id
_entity.type
_entity.pdbx_description
1 polymer ?
#
loop_
_entity_poly.entity_id
_entity_poly.type
_entity_poly.pdbx_seq_one_letter_code
_entity_poly.pdbx_strand_id
1 'polypeptide(L)'
;MGEMSVSAAAAELGVSGRQVTRLARAGELVVTREVGKALLLDAGSVHRVAQADRHRGRPWNGDVAWAALAMLSGVGVDWISPSQASRLRHRLRRASATEVAFLARRRARVHRM
;
A
#
# COMPACT_ATOMS: atom_id res chain seq x y z
N MET A 1 -17.14 -8.42 11.01
CA MET A 1 -15.71 -8.19 10.73
C MET A 1 -14.91 -9.11 11.65
N GLY A 2 -14.11 -10.02 11.09
CA GLY A 2 -13.30 -10.94 11.89
C GLY A 2 -12.00 -10.27 12.33
N GLU A 3 -11.56 -10.54 13.55
CA GLU A 3 -10.23 -10.12 14.02
C GLU A 3 -9.20 -11.22 13.76
N MET A 4 -7.98 -10.80 13.46
CA MET A 4 -6.86 -11.70 13.16
C MET A 4 -5.64 -11.25 13.96
N SER A 5 -4.97 -12.19 14.65
CA SER A 5 -3.72 -11.89 15.35
C SER A 5 -2.58 -11.64 14.37
N VAL A 6 -1.50 -11.02 14.86
CA VAL A 6 -0.26 -10.84 14.07
C VAL A 6 0.29 -12.18 13.58
N SER A 7 0.22 -13.25 14.37
CA SER A 7 0.71 -14.58 13.97
C SER A 7 -0.15 -15.23 12.89
N ALA A 8 -1.48 -15.14 13.00
CA ALA A 8 -2.40 -15.62 11.97
C ALA A 8 -2.23 -14.84 10.66
N ALA A 9 -2.10 -13.51 10.74
CA ALA A 9 -1.84 -12.66 9.57
C ALA A 9 -0.47 -12.94 8.94
N ALA A 10 0.54 -13.27 9.75
CA ALA A 10 1.87 -13.66 9.26
C ALA A 10 1.81 -14.95 8.44
N ALA A 11 1.05 -15.95 8.93
CA ALA A 11 0.82 -17.20 8.22
C ALA A 11 0.04 -16.96 6.92
N GLU A 12 -1.06 -16.21 6.97
CA GLU A 12 -1.90 -15.87 5.80
C GLU A 12 -1.09 -15.13 4.72
N LEU A 13 -0.22 -14.21 5.14
CA LEU A 13 0.61 -13.45 4.21
C LEU A 13 1.91 -14.17 3.85
N GLY A 14 2.28 -15.28 4.47
CA GLY A 14 3.59 -15.91 4.28
C GLY A 14 4.77 -14.94 4.55
N VAL A 15 4.66 -14.11 5.59
CA VAL A 15 5.70 -13.15 6.01
C VAL A 15 5.95 -13.24 7.51
N SER A 16 7.01 -12.62 8.01
CA SER A 16 7.28 -12.59 9.46
C SER A 16 6.29 -11.70 10.22
N GLY A 17 6.06 -11.98 11.51
CA GLY A 17 5.26 -11.11 12.38
C GLY A 17 5.79 -9.67 12.44
N ARG A 18 7.12 -9.47 12.37
CA ARG A 18 7.73 -8.14 12.26
C ARG A 18 7.30 -7.40 11.00
N GLN A 19 7.18 -8.12 9.88
CA GLN A 19 6.69 -7.56 8.62
C GLN A 19 5.21 -7.16 8.73
N VAL A 20 4.38 -7.98 9.37
CA VAL A 20 2.98 -7.66 9.65
C VAL A 20 2.87 -6.38 10.48
N THR A 21 3.62 -6.28 11.59
CA THR A 21 3.63 -5.07 12.43
C THR A 21 4.10 -3.84 11.65
N ARG A 22 5.07 -3.99 10.76
CA ARG A 22 5.52 -2.91 9.87
C ARG A 22 4.41 -2.46 8.90
N LEU A 23 3.65 -3.40 8.34
CA LEU A 23 2.51 -3.09 7.46
C LEU A 23 1.39 -2.39 8.23
N ALA A 24 1.07 -2.85 9.43
CA ALA A 24 0.09 -2.22 10.31
C ALA A 24 0.48 -0.77 10.66
N ARG A 25 1.74 -0.55 11.09
CA ARG A 25 2.26 0.80 11.38
C ARG A 25 2.31 1.71 10.15
N ALA A 26 2.49 1.13 8.96
CA ALA A 26 2.44 1.87 7.70
C ALA A 26 1.00 2.16 7.22
N GLY A 27 -0.03 1.69 7.94
CA GLY A 27 -1.43 1.81 7.55
C GLY A 27 -1.84 0.89 6.39
N GLU A 28 -0.99 -0.07 6.01
CA GLU A 28 -1.28 -1.05 4.94
C GLU A 28 -2.15 -2.21 5.46
N LEU A 29 -2.09 -2.49 6.77
CA LEU A 29 -3.03 -3.37 7.46
C LEU A 29 -3.81 -2.58 8.49
N VAL A 30 -5.08 -2.94 8.63
CA VAL A 30 -5.99 -2.31 9.57
C VAL A 30 -5.83 -2.94 10.94
N VAL A 31 -5.53 -2.11 11.93
CA VAL A 31 -5.57 -2.49 13.34
C VAL A 31 -6.99 -2.24 13.85
N THR A 32 -7.66 -3.28 14.38
CA THR A 32 -8.97 -3.13 15.04
C THR A 32 -8.79 -2.63 16.47
N ARG A 33 -7.84 -3.21 17.20
CA ARG A 33 -7.48 -2.80 18.57
C ARG A 33 -6.11 -3.32 18.96
N GLU A 34 -5.59 -2.76 20.05
CA GLU A 34 -4.38 -3.24 20.72
C GLU A 34 -4.77 -3.79 22.10
N VAL A 35 -4.33 -5.02 22.40
CA VAL A 35 -4.56 -5.70 23.67
C VAL A 35 -3.20 -5.93 24.32
N GLY A 36 -2.87 -5.11 25.33
CA GLY A 36 -1.53 -5.07 25.90
C GLY A 36 -0.50 -4.61 24.88
N LYS A 37 0.38 -5.52 24.43
CA LYS A 37 1.37 -5.28 23.36
C LYS A 37 1.03 -6.02 22.05
N ALA A 38 -0.13 -6.68 22.00
CA ALA A 38 -0.56 -7.47 20.85
C ALA A 38 -1.53 -6.67 19.98
N LEU A 39 -1.27 -6.66 18.66
CA LEU A 39 -2.17 -6.05 17.68
C LEU A 39 -3.21 -7.07 17.22
N LEU A 40 -4.48 -6.65 17.20
CA LEU A 40 -5.55 -7.34 16.50
C LEU A 40 -5.85 -6.59 15.21
N LEU A 41 -5.91 -7.33 14.11
CA LEU A 41 -6.03 -6.83 12.75
C LEU A 41 -7.40 -7.17 12.18
N ASP A 42 -7.94 -6.31 11.31
CA ASP A 42 -9.14 -6.66 10.56
C ASP A 42 -8.80 -7.72 9.51
N ALA A 43 -9.43 -8.89 9.62
CA ALA A 43 -9.20 -10.01 8.73
C ALA A 43 -9.46 -9.62 7.27
N GLY A 44 -10.49 -8.83 6.98
CA GLY A 44 -10.79 -8.39 5.62
C GLY A 44 -9.64 -7.60 4.99
N SER A 45 -8.99 -6.73 5.77
CA SER A 45 -7.79 -6.03 5.35
C SER A 45 -6.61 -6.96 5.08
N VAL A 46 -6.42 -7.99 5.88
CA VAL A 46 -5.34 -8.97 5.66
C VAL A 46 -5.57 -9.73 4.36
N HIS A 47 -6.77 -10.24 4.14
CA HIS A 47 -7.11 -10.95 2.90
C HIS A 47 -6.95 -10.06 1.68
N ARG A 48 -7.36 -8.78 1.72
CA ARG A 48 -7.11 -7.84 0.62
C ARG A 48 -5.63 -7.70 0.28
N VAL A 49 -4.75 -7.68 1.29
CA VAL A 49 -3.29 -7.63 1.06
C VAL A 49 -2.75 -8.97 0.60
N ALA A 50 -3.32 -10.09 1.04
CA ALA A 50 -2.95 -11.43 0.57
C ALA A 50 -3.27 -11.62 -0.91
N GLN A 51 -4.42 -11.12 -1.36
CA GLN A 51 -4.89 -11.18 -2.75
C GLN A 51 -4.25 -10.12 -3.65
N ALA A 52 -3.52 -9.15 -3.10
CA ALA A 52 -2.83 -8.15 -3.89
C ALA A 52 -1.52 -8.72 -4.47
N ASP A 53 -1.35 -8.58 -5.79
CA ASP A 53 -0.10 -8.96 -6.45
C ASP A 53 1.09 -8.24 -5.82
N ARG A 54 2.08 -9.02 -5.40
CA ARG A 54 3.31 -8.51 -4.80
C ARG A 54 4.28 -8.13 -5.90
N HIS A 55 4.55 -6.83 -6.02
CA HIS A 55 5.57 -6.33 -6.93
C HIS A 55 6.84 -5.90 -6.19
N ARG A 56 7.95 -5.83 -6.92
CA ARG A 56 9.21 -5.32 -6.38
C ARG A 56 9.19 -3.80 -6.32
N GLY A 57 9.99 -3.26 -5.41
CA GLY A 57 10.21 -1.82 -5.28
C GLY A 57 9.41 -1.17 -4.16
N ARG A 58 9.88 0.01 -3.78
CA ARG A 58 9.27 0.81 -2.72
C ARG A 58 8.01 1.50 -3.26
N PRO A 59 6.89 1.51 -2.50
CA PRO A 59 5.74 2.32 -2.84
C PRO A 59 6.10 3.78 -3.02
N TRP A 60 5.40 4.44 -3.93
CA TRP A 60 5.48 5.88 -4.09
C TRP A 60 4.94 6.57 -2.83
N ASN A 61 5.42 7.79 -2.59
CA ASN A 61 4.77 8.68 -1.64
C ASN A 61 3.43 9.17 -2.23
N GLY A 62 2.63 9.89 -1.43
CA GLY A 62 1.32 10.40 -1.86
C GLY A 62 1.40 11.20 -3.15
N ASP A 63 2.31 12.17 -3.23
CA ASP A 63 2.44 13.08 -4.38
C ASP A 63 2.73 12.35 -5.69
N VAL A 64 3.70 11.44 -5.68
CA VAL A 64 4.09 10.66 -6.86
C VAL A 64 3.01 9.63 -7.22
N ALA A 65 2.33 9.06 -6.23
CA ALA A 65 1.22 8.14 -6.46
C ALA A 65 0.04 8.85 -7.15
N TRP A 66 -0.37 10.03 -6.66
CA TRP A 66 -1.41 10.83 -7.31
C TRP A 66 -0.96 11.37 -8.66
N ALA A 67 0.30 11.77 -8.81
CA ALA A 67 0.84 12.18 -10.11
C ALA A 67 0.77 11.03 -11.14
N ALA A 68 1.07 9.80 -10.72
CA ALA A 68 0.99 8.64 -11.59
C ALA A 68 -0.45 8.40 -12.07
N LEU A 69 -1.40 8.42 -11.13
CA LEU A 69 -2.82 8.23 -11.43
C LEU A 69 -3.37 9.35 -12.33
N ALA A 70 -2.99 10.60 -12.06
CA ALA A 70 -3.36 11.75 -12.89
C ALA A 70 -2.82 11.62 -14.32
N MET A 71 -1.53 11.32 -14.49
CA MET A 71 -0.91 11.13 -15.80
C MET A 71 -1.57 10.00 -16.60
N LEU A 72 -1.89 8.87 -15.96
CA LEU A 72 -2.60 7.76 -16.60
C LEU A 72 -4.04 8.11 -16.98
N SER A 73 -4.64 9.07 -16.28
CA SER A 73 -5.98 9.60 -16.56
C SER A 73 -5.97 10.75 -17.58
N GLY A 74 -4.81 11.08 -18.16
CA GLY A 74 -4.66 12.21 -19.09
C GLY A 74 -4.68 13.60 -18.42
N VAL A 75 -4.59 13.65 -17.09
CA VAL A 75 -4.60 14.90 -16.31
C VAL A 75 -3.17 15.43 -16.14
N GLY A 76 -3.00 16.74 -16.32
CA GLY A 76 -1.72 17.43 -16.11
C GLY A 76 -1.25 17.36 -14.66
N VAL A 77 0.06 17.38 -14.45
CA VAL A 77 0.69 17.32 -13.11
C VAL A 77 1.69 18.46 -12.98
N ASP A 78 1.47 19.32 -11.98
CA ASP A 78 2.28 20.51 -11.68
C ASP A 78 2.87 20.50 -10.25
N TRP A 79 2.41 19.61 -9.37
CA TRP A 79 2.87 19.50 -7.98
C TRP A 79 4.14 18.65 -7.78
N ILE A 80 4.70 18.06 -8.84
CA ILE A 80 6.02 17.40 -8.79
C ILE A 80 6.97 18.06 -9.78
N SER A 81 8.27 17.99 -9.50
CA SER A 81 9.27 18.59 -10.39
C SER A 81 9.25 17.96 -11.79
N PRO A 82 9.62 18.71 -12.85
CA PRO A 82 9.71 18.17 -14.22
C PRO A 82 10.61 16.93 -14.32
N SER A 83 11.69 16.86 -13.53
CA SER A 83 12.58 15.70 -13.48
C SER A 83 11.91 14.46 -12.88
N GLN A 84 11.08 14.62 -11.85
CA GLN A 84 10.27 13.53 -11.28
C GLN A 84 9.20 13.10 -12.26
N ALA A 85 8.52 14.04 -12.91
CA ALA A 85 7.50 13.74 -13.90
C ALA A 85 8.07 12.95 -15.09
N SER A 86 9.26 13.33 -15.59
CA SER A 86 9.94 12.60 -16.66
C SER A 86 10.25 11.15 -16.27
N ARG A 87 10.88 10.95 -15.11
CA ARG A 87 11.18 9.61 -14.57
C ARG A 87 9.92 8.78 -14.34
N LEU A 88 8.86 9.41 -13.84
CA LEU A 88 7.58 8.75 -13.60
C LEU A 88 6.94 8.28 -14.91
N ARG A 89 6.86 9.14 -15.94
CA ARG A 89 6.37 8.73 -17.28
C ARG A 89 7.17 7.57 -17.86
N HIS A 90 8.50 7.61 -17.73
CA HIS A 90 9.36 6.53 -18.23
C HIS A 90 9.09 5.19 -17.52
N ARG A 91 8.81 5.24 -16.22
CA ARG A 91 8.43 4.07 -15.43
C ARG A 91 7.04 3.55 -15.81
N LEU A 92 6.05 4.45 -15.93
CA LEU A 92 4.67 4.09 -16.27
C LEU A 92 4.54 3.39 -17.62
N ARG A 93 5.34 3.77 -18.62
CA ARG A 93 5.37 3.11 -19.93
C ARG A 93 5.74 1.62 -19.89
N ARG A 94 6.36 1.14 -18.81
CA ARG A 94 6.79 -0.26 -18.64
C ARG A 94 6.06 -0.99 -17.53
N ALA A 95 5.22 -0.29 -16.76
CA ALA A 95 4.55 -0.86 -15.61
C ALA A 95 3.24 -1.52 -16.05
N SER A 96 2.93 -2.69 -15.48
CA SER A 96 1.59 -3.27 -15.58
C SER A 96 0.59 -2.50 -14.71
N ALA A 97 -0.70 -2.69 -14.96
CA ALA A 97 -1.75 -2.12 -14.11
C ALA A 97 -1.62 -2.58 -12.64
N THR A 98 -1.29 -3.85 -12.42
CA THR A 98 -1.07 -4.43 -11.10
C THR A 98 0.17 -3.85 -10.40
N GLU A 99 1.25 -3.59 -11.14
CA GLU A 99 2.43 -2.92 -10.59
C GLU A 99 2.11 -1.48 -10.18
N VAL A 100 1.37 -0.73 -11.01
CA VAL A 100 0.94 0.63 -10.68
C VAL A 100 0.06 0.63 -9.43
N ALA A 101 -0.91 -0.27 -9.35
CA ALA A 101 -1.77 -0.41 -8.17
C ALA A 101 -0.96 -0.70 -6.90
N PHE A 102 0.02 -1.60 -6.98
CA PHE A 102 0.91 -1.91 -5.86
C PHE A 102 1.77 -0.71 -5.46
N LEU A 103 2.38 0.01 -6.40
CA LEU A 103 3.27 1.15 -6.11
C LEU A 103 2.49 2.37 -5.59
N ALA A 104 1.27 2.59 -6.08
CA ALA A 104 0.41 3.70 -5.67
C ALA A 104 -0.41 3.40 -4.39
N ARG A 105 -0.21 2.27 -3.72
CA ARG A 105 -1.02 1.88 -2.55
C ARG A 105 -0.93 2.84 -1.37
N ARG A 106 0.11 3.66 -1.29
CA ARG A 106 0.28 4.70 -0.26
C ARG A 106 -0.20 6.09 -0.70
N ARG A 107 -1.07 6.17 -1.72
CA ARG A 107 -1.67 7.43 -2.19
C ARG A 107 -2.50 8.18 -1.14
N ALA A 108 -3.04 7.46 -0.16
CA ALA A 108 -3.93 8.03 0.84
C ALA A 108 -3.65 7.44 2.22
N ARG A 109 -3.87 8.25 3.25
CA ARG A 109 -3.99 7.78 4.64
C ARG A 109 -5.47 7.60 4.94
N VAL A 110 -5.87 6.37 5.21
CA VAL A 110 -7.26 6.06 5.54
C VAL A 110 -7.47 6.36 7.03
N HIS A 111 -8.31 7.34 7.31
CA HIS A 111 -8.85 7.59 8.64
C HIS A 111 -10.21 6.88 8.74
N ARG A 112 -10.42 6.09 9.79
CA ARG A 112 -11.74 5.50 10.07
C ARG A 112 -12.30 6.15 11.33
N MET A 113 -13.54 6.59 11.22
CA MET A 113 -14.36 7.07 12.33
C MET A 113 -15.00 5.89 13.07
#